data_AF-H3GES1-F1
#
_entry.id   AF-H3GES1-F1
#
_cell.length_a   1.000
_cell.length_b   1.000
_cell.length_c   1.000
_cell.angle_alpha   90.00
_cell.angle_beta   90.00
_cell.angle_gamma   90.00
#
_symmetry.space_group_name_H-M   'P 1'
#
loop_
_entity.id
_entity.type
_entity.pdbx_description
1 polymer ?
#
loop_
_entity_poly.entity_id
_entity_poly.type
_entity_poly.pdbx_seq_one_letter_code
_entity_poly.pdbx_strand_id
1 'polypeptide(L)'
;MLKSWFAAVACLAVGLVAHESTPFVAADEWDAQTDVIIESMDEDQLVGQMVQVAFSRFFNKDKTFDEDKFRAYAKLKIGSYLSGPWQSGSYNGKYGWTAQEWRDVLSRAQEIVKEENEGHPFIFGIDSLHGAGFTSGAVLFGQPINGAATFNPDLAYTMGHIAGRDTLAAGTPWIFGPMLEISQNPLWPRVYETFGEDPYLVSTIAESLIKGIQSDIDRQPHAGGHLDFLTYQLEWVTGEEGYVRWSLDGSPIFEVTTDAFSNVPQNSKKNNPQKVMLEEPMYLIYNVALSSSWGTTPPNAGRECRGDGNDPVANAICDSFPMYMKIDYIRLYQDLGDDLPADSYMQVGCDPASHPTKKWIDAHIDEYVDDDNTWKEVSGKAFCTKDNDCTIGGNVGTTALKTGKCVKSRCQCTYSTSWGGPRCTTALAGSTSTSASSLSSRAYGPPMGLSLGIAGIIVFLSFISVYMAMIAVKKEAAALTKTNAQGKMAGSMVDENGLNHSTNQRPKDNYSQNFV
;
A
#
# COMPACT_ATOMS: atom_id res chain seq x y z
N MET A 1 9.31 -17.07 62.77
CA MET A 1 8.87 -17.00 61.36
C MET A 1 7.43 -16.52 61.28
N LEU A 2 7.13 -15.25 61.64
CA LEU A 2 5.75 -14.74 61.66
C LEU A 2 5.68 -13.19 61.80
N LYS A 3 6.55 -12.44 61.11
CA LYS A 3 6.57 -10.96 61.18
C LYS A 3 6.82 -10.22 59.86
N SER A 4 6.73 -10.86 58.69
CA SER A 4 6.96 -10.18 57.40
C SER A 4 5.79 -10.19 56.42
N TRP A 5 4.59 -10.63 56.84
CA TRP A 5 3.45 -10.80 55.93
C TRP A 5 2.27 -9.83 56.16
N PHE A 6 2.34 -8.95 57.15
CA PHE A 6 1.25 -7.98 57.41
C PHE A 6 1.44 -6.61 56.75
N ALA A 7 2.64 -6.25 56.30
CA ALA A 7 2.87 -4.99 55.59
C ALA A 7 2.45 -5.05 54.11
N ALA A 8 2.46 -6.24 53.50
CA ALA A 8 2.07 -6.42 52.08
C ALA A 8 0.54 -6.45 51.87
N VAL A 9 -0.23 -6.85 52.89
CA VAL A 9 -1.69 -6.93 52.79
C VAL A 9 -2.38 -5.58 53.06
N ALA A 10 -1.76 -4.70 53.85
CA ALA A 10 -2.31 -3.36 54.11
C ALA A 10 -2.15 -2.39 52.92
N CYS A 11 -1.15 -2.58 52.05
CA CYS A 11 -1.01 -1.78 50.83
C CYS A 11 -1.88 -2.26 49.65
N LEU A 12 -2.45 -3.47 49.72
CA LEU A 12 -3.39 -3.98 48.73
C LEU A 12 -4.86 -3.65 49.05
N ALA A 13 -5.17 -3.23 50.28
CA ALA A 13 -6.55 -2.88 50.69
C ALA A 13 -6.86 -1.36 50.67
N VAL A 14 -5.85 -0.50 50.46
CA VAL A 14 -6.05 0.96 50.28
C VAL A 14 -5.99 1.39 48.81
N GLY A 15 -5.64 0.46 47.90
CA GLY A 15 -5.65 0.69 46.45
C GLY A 15 -7.00 0.47 45.75
N LEU A 16 -8.06 0.12 46.48
CA LEU A 16 -9.39 -0.17 45.89
C LEU A 16 -10.47 0.89 46.17
N VAL A 17 -10.14 2.00 46.83
CA VAL A 17 -11.11 3.08 47.10
C VAL A 17 -10.41 4.44 46.96
N ALA A 18 -9.90 4.72 45.77
CA ALA A 18 -9.53 6.07 45.31
C ALA A 18 -9.23 6.04 43.79
N HIS A 19 -10.21 5.62 43.01
CA HIS A 19 -10.26 5.90 41.57
C HIS A 19 -11.69 6.30 41.19
N GLU A 20 -12.31 7.16 42.00
CA GLU A 20 -13.30 8.12 41.48
C GLU A 20 -12.53 9.29 40.88
N SER A 21 -11.86 9.04 39.76
CA SER A 21 -11.42 10.09 38.86
C SER A 21 -12.22 9.96 37.59
N THR A 22 -13.26 10.79 37.52
CA THR A 22 -14.05 11.18 36.34
C THR A 22 -14.71 10.05 35.56
N PRO A 23 -16.05 10.03 35.42
CA PRO A 23 -16.68 9.09 34.50
C PRO A 23 -16.16 9.41 33.09
N PHE A 24 -15.36 8.50 32.54
CA PHE A 24 -15.29 8.32 31.11
C PHE A 24 -16.72 7.98 30.68
N VAL A 25 -17.41 8.90 30.02
CA VAL A 25 -18.64 8.56 29.32
C VAL A 25 -18.18 7.73 28.13
N ALA A 26 -18.38 6.41 28.20
CA ALA A 26 -18.04 5.50 27.11
C ALA A 26 -18.90 5.85 25.88
N ALA A 27 -18.36 5.64 24.66
CA ALA A 27 -19.11 5.80 23.42
C ALA A 27 -20.49 5.10 23.47
N ASP A 28 -20.53 3.94 24.13
CA ASP A 28 -21.73 3.13 24.39
C ASP A 28 -22.89 3.90 25.07
N GLU A 29 -22.62 4.92 25.90
CA GLU A 29 -23.68 5.70 26.57
C GLU A 29 -24.31 6.73 25.61
N TRP A 30 -23.51 7.32 24.73
CA TRP A 30 -24.01 8.21 23.68
C TRP A 30 -24.78 7.44 22.62
N ASP A 31 -24.37 6.20 22.32
CA ASP A 31 -25.11 5.31 21.41
C ASP A 31 -26.49 4.98 21.97
N ALA A 32 -26.59 4.61 23.25
CA ALA A 32 -27.89 4.33 23.87
C ALA A 32 -28.82 5.56 23.92
N GLN A 33 -28.28 6.76 24.19
CA GLN A 33 -29.05 8.00 24.11
C GLN A 33 -29.48 8.30 22.67
N THR A 34 -28.60 8.07 21.70
CA THR A 34 -28.87 8.24 20.27
C THR A 34 -29.99 7.30 19.82
N ASP A 35 -29.93 6.02 20.20
CA ASP A 35 -30.94 5.02 19.89
C ASP A 35 -32.31 5.43 20.43
N VAL A 36 -32.39 5.84 21.70
CA VAL A 36 -33.64 6.33 22.30
C VAL A 36 -34.21 7.54 21.55
N ILE A 37 -33.34 8.45 21.10
CA ILE A 37 -33.76 9.62 20.32
C ILE A 37 -34.26 9.20 18.94
N ILE A 38 -33.50 8.40 18.20
CA ILE A 38 -33.83 7.95 16.84
C ILE A 38 -35.11 7.10 16.84
N GLU A 39 -35.28 6.21 17.81
CA GLU A 39 -36.49 5.39 17.97
C GLU A 39 -37.75 6.24 18.25
N SER A 40 -37.57 7.43 18.80
CA SER A 40 -38.67 8.38 19.06
C SER A 40 -39.02 9.28 17.88
N MET A 41 -38.17 9.32 16.84
CA MET A 41 -38.38 10.20 15.69
C MET A 41 -39.35 9.61 14.66
N ASP A 42 -40.18 10.46 14.07
CA ASP A 42 -40.94 10.13 12.87
C ASP A 42 -40.09 10.24 11.59
N GLU A 43 -40.65 9.79 10.46
CA GLU A 43 -39.95 9.81 9.16
C GLU A 43 -39.53 11.22 8.73
N ASP A 44 -40.37 12.23 9.01
CA ASP A 44 -40.09 13.63 8.66
C ASP A 44 -38.93 14.18 9.50
N GLN A 45 -38.86 13.83 10.78
CA GLN A 45 -37.75 14.17 11.67
C GLN A 45 -36.46 13.49 11.23
N LEU A 46 -36.49 12.19 10.92
CA LEU A 46 -35.32 11.47 10.43
C LEU A 46 -34.76 12.08 9.14
N VAL A 47 -35.61 12.30 8.14
CA VAL A 47 -35.22 12.94 6.88
C VAL A 47 -34.74 14.37 7.15
N GLY A 48 -35.46 15.13 7.98
CA GLY A 48 -35.11 16.49 8.35
C GLY A 48 -33.72 16.59 8.99
N GLN A 49 -33.38 15.69 9.90
CA GLN A 49 -32.06 15.65 10.54
C GLN A 49 -30.91 15.43 9.54
N MET A 50 -31.18 14.73 8.44
CA MET A 50 -30.21 14.48 7.35
C MET A 50 -30.11 15.63 6.33
N VAL A 51 -30.93 16.69 6.47
CA VAL A 51 -30.96 17.82 5.55
C VAL A 51 -30.17 19.00 6.10
N GLN A 52 -29.31 19.57 5.24
CA GLN A 52 -28.62 20.82 5.51
C GLN A 52 -29.06 21.93 4.54
N VAL A 53 -29.38 23.12 5.06
CA VAL A 53 -29.83 24.26 4.25
C VAL A 53 -28.96 25.49 4.45
N ALA A 54 -28.65 26.20 3.36
CA ALA A 54 -27.95 27.48 3.41
C ALA A 54 -28.77 28.53 4.18
N PHE A 55 -28.25 29.00 5.31
CA PHE A 55 -28.91 29.94 6.20
C PHE A 55 -29.06 31.33 5.57
N SER A 56 -28.17 31.68 4.62
CA SER A 56 -28.24 32.91 3.83
C SER A 56 -29.59 33.12 3.10
N ARG A 57 -30.36 32.05 2.88
CA ARG A 57 -31.70 32.10 2.27
C ARG A 57 -32.75 32.77 3.15
N PHE A 58 -32.53 32.86 4.45
CA PHE A 58 -33.48 33.40 5.42
C PHE A 58 -33.21 34.86 5.75
N PHE A 59 -32.51 35.57 4.85
CA PHE A 59 -32.20 36.97 5.01
C PHE A 59 -32.77 37.80 3.87
N ASN A 60 -33.30 38.95 4.24
CA ASN A 60 -33.73 39.98 3.31
C ASN A 60 -32.51 40.65 2.65
N LYS A 61 -32.77 41.45 1.61
CA LYS A 61 -31.71 42.20 0.89
C LYS A 61 -30.91 43.12 1.82
N ASP A 62 -31.54 43.61 2.88
CA ASP A 62 -30.93 44.46 3.91
C ASP A 62 -30.23 43.67 5.04
N LYS A 63 -30.06 42.34 4.87
CA LYS A 63 -29.42 41.43 5.83
C LYS A 63 -30.19 41.26 7.14
N THR A 64 -31.48 41.65 7.20
CA THR A 64 -32.36 41.32 8.33
C THR A 64 -32.83 39.87 8.26
N PHE A 65 -32.95 39.21 9.42
CA PHE A 65 -33.40 37.82 9.53
C PHE A 65 -34.92 37.75 9.32
N ASP A 66 -35.36 36.93 8.36
CA ASP A 66 -36.76 36.67 8.04
C ASP A 66 -37.24 35.46 8.84
N GLU A 67 -37.75 35.71 10.04
CA GLU A 67 -38.23 34.66 10.96
C GLU A 67 -39.41 33.88 10.40
N ASP A 68 -40.31 34.51 9.64
CA ASP A 68 -41.49 33.82 9.08
C ASP A 68 -41.06 32.79 8.04
N LYS A 69 -40.13 33.18 7.16
CA LYS A 69 -39.54 32.27 6.17
C LYS A 69 -38.72 31.18 6.84
N PHE A 70 -37.93 31.50 7.86
CA PHE A 70 -37.16 30.51 8.59
C PHE A 70 -38.07 29.51 9.32
N ARG A 71 -39.14 29.99 9.99
CA ARG A 71 -40.12 29.16 10.69
C ARG A 71 -40.83 28.19 9.74
N ALA A 72 -41.11 28.60 8.51
CA ALA A 72 -41.66 27.70 7.49
C ALA A 72 -40.72 26.52 7.18
N TYR A 73 -39.40 26.73 7.21
CA TYR A 73 -38.40 25.68 7.03
C TYR A 73 -38.13 24.88 8.31
N ALA A 74 -38.20 25.51 9.48
CA ALA A 74 -38.08 24.84 10.77
C ALA A 74 -39.14 23.74 10.96
N LYS A 75 -40.35 23.94 10.43
CA LYS A 75 -41.43 22.92 10.38
C LYS A 75 -41.06 21.67 9.58
N LEU A 76 -40.06 21.75 8.70
CA LEU A 76 -39.51 20.62 7.95
C LEU A 76 -38.42 19.86 8.75
N LYS A 77 -38.29 20.14 10.06
CA LYS A 77 -37.45 19.37 11.00
C LYS A 77 -35.95 19.34 10.64
N ILE A 78 -35.48 20.36 9.90
CA ILE A 78 -34.11 20.46 9.37
C ILE A 78 -33.07 20.39 10.50
N GLY A 79 -32.12 19.45 10.38
CA GLY A 79 -31.07 19.20 11.37
C GLY A 79 -29.85 20.10 11.26
N SER A 80 -29.60 20.69 10.09
CA SER A 80 -28.42 21.56 9.93
C SER A 80 -28.64 22.79 9.06
N TYR A 81 -27.94 23.86 9.43
CA TYR A 81 -27.85 25.07 8.63
C TYR A 81 -26.38 25.47 8.44
N LEU A 82 -26.08 26.12 7.32
CA LEU A 82 -24.70 26.53 7.01
C LEU A 82 -24.61 27.95 6.45
N SER A 83 -23.44 28.57 6.63
CA SER A 83 -23.05 29.87 6.04
C SER A 83 -23.85 31.09 6.54
N GLY A 84 -23.29 32.30 6.39
CA GLY A 84 -23.97 33.56 6.71
C GLY A 84 -24.50 34.34 5.50
N PRO A 85 -25.25 35.44 5.73
CA PRO A 85 -25.77 36.28 4.66
C PRO A 85 -24.72 37.18 3.99
N TRP A 86 -23.46 37.10 4.41
CA TRP A 86 -22.37 38.01 4.01
C TRP A 86 -21.54 37.52 2.81
N GLN A 87 -21.89 36.38 2.22
CA GLN A 87 -21.19 35.82 1.05
C GLN A 87 -21.26 36.72 -0.21
N SER A 88 -22.31 37.54 -0.35
CA SER A 88 -22.51 38.40 -1.52
C SER A 88 -21.95 39.83 -1.36
N GLY A 89 -21.05 40.05 -0.39
CA GLY A 89 -20.41 41.34 -0.15
C GLY A 89 -21.08 42.18 0.95
N SER A 90 -20.67 43.44 1.03
CA SER A 90 -21.07 44.34 2.12
C SER A 90 -22.48 44.92 1.94
N TYR A 91 -23.08 45.30 3.07
CA TYR A 91 -24.32 46.07 3.11
C TYR A 91 -24.09 47.28 4.03
N ASN A 92 -24.37 48.49 3.55
CA ASN A 92 -24.15 49.74 4.29
C ASN A 92 -22.75 49.87 4.92
N GLY A 93 -21.71 49.42 4.20
CA GLY A 93 -20.31 49.49 4.65
C GLY A 93 -19.92 48.43 5.70
N LYS A 94 -20.84 47.53 6.07
CA LYS A 94 -20.57 46.40 6.95
C LYS A 94 -20.30 45.14 6.13
N TYR A 95 -19.25 44.41 6.51
CA TYR A 95 -18.74 43.23 5.78
C TYR A 95 -19.04 41.89 6.47
N GLY A 96 -19.51 41.93 7.71
CA GLY A 96 -19.78 40.73 8.51
C GLY A 96 -20.30 41.11 9.90
N TRP A 97 -20.77 40.12 10.63
CA TRP A 97 -21.25 40.28 12.00
C TRP A 97 -20.15 40.09 13.03
N THR A 98 -20.26 40.81 14.15
CA THR A 98 -19.46 40.50 15.35
C THR A 98 -19.91 39.17 15.96
N ALA A 99 -19.11 38.58 16.85
CA ALA A 99 -19.48 37.34 17.54
C ALA A 99 -20.82 37.47 18.30
N GLN A 100 -21.12 38.64 18.87
CA GLN A 100 -22.38 38.86 19.58
C GLN A 100 -23.58 38.84 18.63
N GLU A 101 -23.48 39.53 17.48
CA GLU A 101 -24.57 39.58 16.50
C GLU A 101 -24.83 38.20 15.88
N TRP A 102 -23.77 37.41 15.63
CA TRP A 102 -23.91 36.01 15.24
C TRP A 102 -24.68 35.21 16.30
N ARG A 103 -24.28 35.31 17.58
CA ARG A 103 -24.97 34.61 18.68
C ARG A 103 -26.43 35.02 18.82
N ASP A 104 -26.74 36.30 18.70
CA ASP A 104 -28.12 36.79 18.85
C ASP A 104 -29.03 36.15 17.78
N VAL A 105 -28.59 36.14 16.52
CA VAL A 105 -29.34 35.55 15.40
C VAL A 105 -29.42 34.03 15.51
N LEU A 106 -28.31 33.34 15.81
CA LEU A 106 -28.30 31.88 15.92
C LEU A 106 -29.08 31.38 17.13
N SER A 107 -29.03 32.08 18.26
CA SER A 107 -29.84 31.74 19.44
C SER A 107 -31.33 31.87 19.11
N ARG A 108 -31.72 32.95 18.42
CA ARG A 108 -33.11 33.14 17.99
C ARG A 108 -33.55 32.06 17.00
N ALA A 109 -32.71 31.71 16.04
CA ALA A 109 -32.98 30.60 15.13
C ALA A 109 -33.13 29.27 15.89
N GLN A 110 -32.28 29.01 16.89
CA GLN A 110 -32.33 27.79 17.70
C GLN A 110 -33.65 27.68 18.47
N GLU A 111 -34.14 28.79 19.04
CA GLU A 111 -35.45 28.85 19.68
C GLU A 111 -36.56 28.47 18.71
N ILE A 112 -36.58 29.08 17.51
CA ILE A 112 -37.60 28.78 16.48
C ILE A 112 -37.56 27.30 16.09
N VAL A 113 -36.39 26.71 15.88
CA VAL A 113 -36.29 25.29 15.54
C VAL A 113 -36.77 24.42 16.69
N LYS A 114 -36.40 24.71 17.95
CA LYS A 114 -36.89 23.94 19.10
C LYS A 114 -38.41 24.04 19.27
N GLU A 115 -39.01 25.19 18.98
CA GLU A 115 -40.46 25.37 18.99
C GLU A 115 -41.17 24.50 17.95
N GLU A 116 -40.61 24.38 16.73
CA GLU A 116 -41.25 23.69 15.60
C GLU A 116 -40.81 22.22 15.43
N ASN A 117 -39.70 21.83 16.05
CA ASN A 117 -39.05 20.51 15.94
C ASN A 117 -38.99 19.78 17.29
N GLU A 118 -40.02 19.94 18.12
CA GLU A 118 -40.21 19.17 19.38
C GLU A 118 -39.00 19.20 20.32
N GLY A 119 -38.26 20.32 20.31
CA GLY A 119 -37.08 20.52 21.13
C GLY A 119 -35.77 20.02 20.53
N HIS A 120 -35.78 19.31 19.40
CA HIS A 120 -34.55 18.89 18.73
C HIS A 120 -33.75 20.11 18.22
N PRO A 121 -32.47 20.23 18.59
CA PRO A 121 -31.62 21.31 18.13
C PRO A 121 -31.20 21.10 16.66
N PHE A 122 -30.81 22.18 15.97
CA PHE A 122 -29.97 22.07 14.77
C PHE A 122 -28.49 22.29 15.08
N ILE A 123 -27.62 21.84 14.19
CA ILE A 123 -26.19 22.16 14.17
C ILE A 123 -25.85 23.18 13.08
N PHE A 124 -25.07 24.21 13.42
CA PHE A 124 -24.65 25.25 12.49
C PHE A 124 -23.20 25.07 12.03
N GLY A 125 -22.99 24.96 10.72
CA GLY A 125 -21.68 24.83 10.10
C GLY A 125 -21.19 26.08 9.40
N ILE A 126 -19.88 26.36 9.48
CA ILE A 126 -19.26 27.52 8.82
C ILE A 126 -17.81 27.23 8.37
N ASP A 127 -17.40 27.82 7.25
CA ASP A 127 -16.04 27.72 6.72
C ASP A 127 -15.06 28.62 7.51
N SER A 128 -14.48 28.09 8.59
CA SER A 128 -13.43 28.76 9.40
C SER A 128 -12.04 28.15 9.15
N LEU A 129 -11.54 28.26 7.91
CA LEU A 129 -10.30 27.58 7.46
C LEU A 129 -9.00 28.17 8.03
N HIS A 130 -8.96 29.47 8.32
CA HIS A 130 -7.75 30.17 8.78
C HIS A 130 -8.04 31.14 9.93
N GLY A 131 -8.89 30.69 10.86
CA GLY A 131 -9.53 31.53 11.88
C GLY A 131 -11.02 31.71 11.61
N ALA A 132 -11.71 32.45 12.47
CA ALA A 132 -13.15 32.71 12.32
C ALA A 132 -13.40 33.79 11.24
N GLY A 133 -13.16 33.43 9.98
CA GLY A 133 -13.17 34.32 8.80
C GLY A 133 -14.45 35.10 8.57
N PHE A 134 -15.59 34.55 9.02
CA PHE A 134 -16.90 35.16 8.89
C PHE A 134 -17.33 35.99 10.12
N THR A 135 -16.46 36.12 11.11
CA THR A 135 -16.72 36.85 12.35
C THR A 135 -15.86 38.11 12.42
N SER A 136 -16.51 39.27 12.32
CA SER A 136 -15.85 40.58 12.41
C SER A 136 -15.11 40.73 13.73
N GLY A 137 -13.83 41.09 13.66
CA GLY A 137 -12.96 41.30 14.82
C GLY A 137 -12.27 40.03 15.33
N ALA A 138 -12.49 38.86 14.70
CA ALA A 138 -11.76 37.65 15.01
C ALA A 138 -10.32 37.70 14.49
N VAL A 139 -9.46 36.83 15.07
CA VAL A 139 -8.09 36.65 14.59
C VAL A 139 -8.12 35.87 13.28
N LEU A 140 -7.43 36.40 12.27
CA LEU A 140 -7.15 35.68 11.02
C LEU A 140 -5.68 35.30 10.98
N PHE A 141 -5.43 34.04 10.67
CA PHE A 141 -4.09 33.50 10.46
C PHE A 141 -3.72 33.54 8.99
N GLY A 142 -2.45 33.22 8.69
CA GLY A 142 -2.08 32.81 7.34
C GLY A 142 -2.91 31.60 6.91
N GLN A 143 -3.01 31.38 5.61
CA GLN A 143 -3.74 30.24 5.08
C GLN A 143 -3.05 28.93 5.53
N PRO A 144 -3.74 27.77 5.52
CA PRO A 144 -3.18 26.50 5.97
C PRO A 144 -1.78 26.18 5.42
N ILE A 145 -1.50 26.55 4.16
CA ILE A 145 -0.18 26.34 3.53
C ILE A 145 0.93 27.14 4.24
N ASN A 146 0.61 28.32 4.78
CA ASN A 146 1.54 29.13 5.57
C ASN A 146 1.80 28.48 6.93
N GLY A 147 0.78 27.88 7.54
CA GLY A 147 0.92 27.10 8.76
C GLY A 147 1.86 25.92 8.57
N ALA A 148 1.68 25.17 7.47
CA ALA A 148 2.55 24.06 7.11
C ALA A 148 4.00 24.49 6.81
N ALA A 149 4.18 25.62 6.12
CA ALA A 149 5.51 26.18 5.82
C ALA A 149 6.33 26.55 7.07
N THR A 150 5.71 26.59 8.25
CA THR A 150 6.44 26.78 9.52
C THR A 150 7.09 25.51 10.05
N PHE A 151 6.64 24.33 9.59
CA PHE A 151 7.03 23.02 10.13
C PHE A 151 6.86 22.93 11.66
N ASN A 152 5.90 23.67 12.22
CA ASN A 152 5.68 23.81 13.65
C ASN A 152 4.27 23.34 14.05
N PRO A 153 4.13 22.08 14.51
CA PRO A 153 2.85 21.53 14.94
C PRO A 153 2.25 22.25 16.16
N ASP A 154 3.06 22.79 17.07
CA ASP A 154 2.56 23.54 18.24
C ASP A 154 1.90 24.86 17.83
N LEU A 155 2.45 25.51 16.81
CA LEU A 155 1.86 26.70 16.22
C LEU A 155 0.54 26.36 15.54
N ALA A 156 0.47 25.26 14.79
CA ALA A 156 -0.76 24.78 14.17
C ALA A 156 -1.84 24.44 15.21
N TYR A 157 -1.47 23.80 16.33
CA TYR A 157 -2.37 23.60 17.46
C TYR A 157 -2.92 24.91 18.01
N THR A 158 -2.05 25.90 18.22
CA THR A 158 -2.46 27.22 18.73
C THR A 158 -3.40 27.94 17.75
N MET A 159 -3.13 27.84 16.43
CA MET A 159 -4.01 28.34 15.39
C MET A 159 -5.40 27.69 15.47
N GLY A 160 -5.44 26.36 15.61
CA GLY A 160 -6.68 25.60 15.72
C GLY A 160 -7.47 25.97 16.97
N HIS A 161 -6.79 26.09 18.12
CA HIS A 161 -7.40 26.49 19.39
C HIS A 161 -8.09 27.85 19.29
N ILE A 162 -7.39 28.87 18.75
CA ILE A 162 -7.98 30.21 18.60
C ILE A 162 -9.11 30.20 17.58
N ALA A 163 -8.98 29.46 16.47
CA ALA A 163 -10.03 29.33 15.46
C ALA A 163 -11.29 28.67 16.03
N GLY A 164 -11.14 27.56 16.76
CA GLY A 164 -12.22 26.86 17.47
C GLY A 164 -12.91 27.77 18.47
N ARG A 165 -12.14 28.41 19.35
CA ARG A 165 -12.63 29.36 20.36
C ARG A 165 -13.45 30.50 19.75
N ASP A 166 -12.90 31.20 18.76
CA ASP A 166 -13.52 32.39 18.17
C ASP A 166 -14.77 32.03 17.35
N THR A 167 -14.75 30.88 16.68
CA THR A 167 -15.91 30.35 15.94
C THR A 167 -17.01 29.92 16.92
N LEU A 168 -16.67 29.18 17.98
CA LEU A 168 -17.63 28.82 19.02
C LEU A 168 -18.18 30.05 19.76
N ALA A 169 -17.36 31.08 19.97
CA ALA A 169 -17.82 32.35 20.55
C ALA A 169 -18.88 33.05 19.68
N ALA A 170 -18.89 32.84 18.37
CA ALA A 170 -19.96 33.30 17.48
C ALA A 170 -21.22 32.42 17.52
N GLY A 171 -21.22 31.32 18.28
CA GLY A 171 -22.34 30.38 18.38
C GLY A 171 -22.36 29.33 17.27
N THR A 172 -21.25 29.16 16.55
CA THR A 172 -21.13 28.18 15.46
C THR A 172 -20.26 27.01 15.93
N PRO A 173 -20.84 25.85 16.26
CA PRO A 173 -20.11 24.73 16.86
C PRO A 173 -19.39 23.83 15.85
N TRP A 174 -19.64 24.01 14.55
CA TRP A 174 -19.08 23.13 13.51
C TRP A 174 -18.28 23.92 12.47
N ILE A 175 -17.00 23.57 12.33
CA ILE A 175 -16.07 24.14 11.34
C ILE A 175 -15.95 23.19 10.15
N PHE A 176 -16.08 23.73 8.93
CA PHE A 176 -15.77 23.00 7.70
C PHE A 176 -14.28 23.06 7.38
N GLY A 177 -13.50 22.28 8.13
CA GLY A 177 -12.07 22.19 7.94
C GLY A 177 -11.39 21.27 8.94
N PRO A 178 -10.08 21.05 8.78
CA PRO A 178 -9.25 21.62 7.73
C PRO A 178 -9.34 20.91 6.37
N MET A 179 -8.82 21.54 5.31
CA MET A 179 -8.67 20.94 3.98
C MET A 179 -7.39 20.08 3.96
N LEU A 180 -7.57 18.77 3.75
CA LEU A 180 -6.51 17.75 3.81
C LEU A 180 -6.03 17.29 2.43
N GLU A 181 -6.44 17.98 1.37
CA GLU A 181 -6.02 17.67 0.02
C GLU A 181 -4.49 17.78 -0.13
N ILE A 182 -3.92 16.79 -0.82
CA ILE A 182 -2.51 16.81 -1.21
C ILE A 182 -2.39 17.62 -2.51
N SER A 183 -1.85 18.82 -2.40
CA SER A 183 -1.81 19.77 -3.51
C SER A 183 -0.69 19.47 -4.51
N GLN A 184 -0.92 18.52 -5.43
CA GLN A 184 0.05 18.12 -6.46
C GLN A 184 0.11 19.05 -7.69
N ASN A 185 -0.92 19.87 -7.91
CA ASN A 185 -0.99 20.78 -9.04
C ASN A 185 -1.08 22.24 -8.57
N PRO A 186 -0.01 23.06 -8.71
CA PRO A 186 -0.01 24.45 -8.26
C PRO A 186 -0.96 25.36 -9.06
N LEU A 187 -1.50 24.89 -10.19
CA LEU A 187 -2.53 25.62 -10.95
C LEU A 187 -3.92 25.51 -10.33
N TRP A 188 -4.11 24.61 -9.35
CA TRP A 188 -5.39 24.49 -8.66
C TRP A 188 -5.63 25.76 -7.82
N PRO A 189 -6.75 26.50 -8.01
CA PRO A 189 -6.94 27.79 -7.37
C PRO A 189 -7.09 27.73 -5.84
N ARG A 190 -7.18 26.53 -5.25
CA ARG A 190 -7.32 26.31 -3.80
C ARG A 190 -6.05 25.75 -3.15
N VAL A 191 -4.91 25.74 -3.84
CA VAL A 191 -3.60 25.27 -3.30
C VAL A 191 -3.31 25.88 -1.93
N TYR A 192 -3.58 27.18 -1.76
CA TYR A 192 -3.28 27.90 -0.53
C TYR A 192 -4.07 27.42 0.69
N GLU A 193 -5.21 26.76 0.47
CA GLU A 193 -6.09 26.23 1.51
C GLU A 193 -5.61 24.86 2.03
N THR A 194 -4.67 24.21 1.34
CA THR A 194 -4.06 22.93 1.76
C THR A 194 -2.85 23.13 2.65
N PHE A 195 -2.29 22.05 3.21
CA PHE A 195 -1.00 22.07 3.91
C PHE A 195 0.21 21.77 3.01
N GLY A 196 0.02 21.74 1.68
CA GLY A 196 1.08 21.50 0.70
C GLY A 196 0.93 20.17 -0.05
N GLU A 197 2.02 19.71 -0.65
CA GLU A 197 2.03 18.51 -1.50
C GLU A 197 2.53 17.24 -0.81
N ASP A 198 3.12 17.37 0.38
CA ASP A 198 3.73 16.25 1.10
C ASP A 198 2.74 15.64 2.09
N PRO A 199 2.36 14.35 1.94
CA PRO A 199 1.37 13.71 2.82
C PRO A 199 1.77 13.68 4.30
N TYR A 200 3.06 13.57 4.61
CA TYR A 200 3.53 13.49 5.99
C TYR A 200 3.45 14.85 6.70
N LEU A 201 3.84 15.92 6.02
CA LEU A 201 3.69 17.28 6.52
C LEU A 201 2.21 17.63 6.70
N VAL A 202 1.38 17.30 5.70
CA VAL A 202 -0.06 17.50 5.75
C VAL A 202 -0.65 16.78 6.96
N SER A 203 -0.36 15.49 7.16
CA SER A 203 -0.90 14.73 8.29
C SER A 203 -0.46 15.28 9.64
N THR A 204 0.83 15.62 9.77
CA THR A 204 1.41 16.11 11.04
C THR A 204 0.82 17.46 11.45
N ILE A 205 0.72 18.40 10.50
CA ILE A 205 0.23 19.76 10.78
C ILE A 205 -1.29 19.75 10.96
N ALA A 206 -2.01 18.96 10.16
CA ALA A 206 -3.45 18.80 10.28
C ALA A 206 -3.85 18.18 11.62
N GLU A 207 -3.17 17.12 12.08
CA GLU A 207 -3.45 16.49 13.37
C GLU A 207 -3.41 17.52 14.51
N SER A 208 -2.34 18.33 14.55
CA SER A 208 -2.22 19.38 15.55
C SER A 208 -3.31 20.44 15.43
N LEU A 209 -3.64 20.89 14.21
CA LEU A 209 -4.70 21.87 13.99
C LEU A 209 -6.06 21.33 14.45
N ILE A 210 -6.40 20.07 14.12
CA ILE A 210 -7.65 19.41 14.51
C ILE A 210 -7.74 19.32 16.03
N LYS A 211 -6.68 18.88 16.71
CA LYS A 211 -6.60 18.86 18.18
C LYS A 211 -6.82 20.25 18.78
N GLY A 212 -6.27 21.29 18.15
CA GLY A 212 -6.52 22.67 18.55
C GLY A 212 -7.99 23.05 18.40
N ILE A 213 -8.59 22.81 17.23
CA ILE A 213 -10.00 23.13 16.95
C ILE A 213 -10.93 22.45 17.96
N GLN A 214 -10.67 21.18 18.27
CA GLN A 214 -11.48 20.37 19.15
C GLN A 214 -11.17 20.58 20.64
N SER A 215 -10.09 21.27 21.01
CA SER A 215 -9.66 21.41 22.41
C SER A 215 -10.69 22.10 23.31
N ASP A 216 -11.46 23.05 22.75
CA ASP A 216 -12.51 23.78 23.47
C ASP A 216 -13.84 23.02 23.53
N ILE A 217 -14.00 22.04 22.64
CA ILE A 217 -15.08 21.03 22.69
C ILE A 217 -14.73 19.99 23.76
N ASP A 218 -13.44 19.68 23.90
CA ASP A 218 -12.83 18.71 24.83
C ASP A 218 -12.68 19.20 26.30
N ARG A 219 -13.68 19.94 26.81
CA ARG A 219 -14.01 19.83 28.25
C ARG A 219 -14.65 18.47 28.61
N GLN A 220 -14.51 17.47 27.73
CA GLN A 220 -14.40 16.04 28.03
C GLN A 220 -13.19 15.44 27.26
N PRO A 221 -12.49 14.43 27.80
CA PRO A 221 -11.08 14.23 27.49
C PRO A 221 -10.84 13.30 26.30
N HIS A 222 -10.13 13.76 25.26
CA HIS A 222 -9.33 12.87 24.41
C HIS A 222 -7.93 13.44 24.10
N ALA A 223 -6.97 13.00 24.92
CA ALA A 223 -5.56 13.06 24.58
C ALA A 223 -5.16 11.76 23.84
N GLY A 224 -4.60 11.88 22.65
CA GLY A 224 -4.00 10.77 21.93
C GLY A 224 -3.20 11.24 20.72
N GLY A 225 -1.92 11.56 20.92
CA GLY A 225 -0.96 11.55 19.82
C GLY A 225 -0.57 10.11 19.54
N HIS A 226 -0.55 9.71 18.27
CA HIS A 226 -0.04 8.40 17.90
C HIS A 226 1.42 8.55 17.44
N LEU A 227 2.34 8.14 18.31
CA LEU A 227 3.73 7.82 17.97
C LEU A 227 3.91 6.32 17.68
N ASP A 228 2.80 5.58 17.58
CA ASP A 228 2.76 4.13 17.39
C ASP A 228 2.53 3.74 15.92
N PHE A 229 2.81 2.48 15.59
CA PHE A 229 2.58 1.93 14.25
C PHE A 229 1.09 1.95 13.91
N LEU A 230 0.75 2.48 12.73
CA LEU A 230 -0.59 2.40 12.18
C LEU A 230 -0.79 1.06 11.47
N THR A 231 -1.83 0.32 11.85
CA THR A 231 -2.22 -0.91 11.15
C THR A 231 -3.13 -0.56 9.98
N TYR A 232 -2.57 -0.53 8.77
CA TYR A 232 -3.36 -0.45 7.54
C TYR A 232 -3.79 -1.86 7.13
N GLN A 233 -5.08 -2.04 6.90
CA GLN A 233 -5.65 -3.29 6.41
C GLN A 233 -6.41 -3.03 5.11
N LEU A 234 -6.18 -3.89 4.12
CA LEU A 234 -7.00 -4.02 2.93
C LEU A 234 -7.63 -5.40 2.98
N GLU A 235 -8.95 -5.46 3.07
CA GLU A 235 -9.72 -6.69 2.98
C GLU A 235 -10.36 -6.76 1.59
N TRP A 236 -10.27 -7.93 0.97
CA TRP A 236 -10.82 -8.18 -0.34
C TRP A 236 -11.64 -9.46 -0.27
N VAL A 237 -12.92 -9.37 -0.61
CA VAL A 237 -13.83 -10.50 -0.73
C VAL A 237 -14.38 -10.49 -2.14
N THR A 238 -14.11 -11.55 -2.91
CA THR A 238 -14.67 -11.73 -4.27
C THR A 238 -16.06 -12.35 -4.21
N GLY A 239 -16.82 -12.25 -5.30
CA GLY A 239 -18.16 -12.84 -5.43
C GLY A 239 -19.25 -11.79 -5.61
N GLU A 240 -20.49 -12.24 -5.83
CA GLU A 240 -21.63 -11.35 -6.10
C GLU A 240 -21.94 -10.41 -4.92
N GLU A 241 -21.66 -10.86 -3.69
CA GLU A 241 -21.79 -10.06 -2.45
C GLU A 241 -20.42 -9.61 -1.88
N GLY A 242 -19.38 -9.64 -2.72
CA GLY A 242 -18.02 -9.27 -2.36
C GLY A 242 -17.82 -7.76 -2.10
N TYR A 243 -16.63 -7.41 -1.62
CA TYR A 243 -16.19 -6.04 -1.41
C TYR A 243 -14.66 -5.89 -1.38
N VAL A 244 -14.18 -4.67 -1.63
CA VAL A 244 -12.83 -4.22 -1.27
C VAL A 244 -12.97 -3.17 -0.19
N ARG A 245 -12.39 -3.41 0.99
CA ARG A 245 -12.50 -2.55 2.17
C ARG A 245 -11.11 -2.15 2.66
N TRP A 246 -10.92 -0.85 2.85
CA TRP A 246 -9.76 -0.27 3.51
C TRP A 246 -10.12 0.00 4.95
N SER A 247 -9.23 -0.38 5.86
CA SER A 247 -9.37 -0.16 7.29
C SER A 247 -8.09 0.44 7.88
N LEU A 248 -8.25 1.31 8.86
CA LEU A 248 -7.18 1.85 9.69
C LEU A 248 -7.42 1.40 11.12
N ASP A 249 -6.46 0.67 11.67
CA ASP A 249 -6.51 0.10 13.03
C ASP A 249 -7.80 -0.70 13.30
N GLY A 250 -8.16 -1.57 12.35
CA GLY A 250 -9.37 -2.39 12.41
C GLY A 250 -10.67 -1.66 12.08
N SER A 251 -10.66 -0.33 11.97
CA SER A 251 -11.84 0.47 11.65
C SER A 251 -11.97 0.69 10.13
N PRO A 252 -13.10 0.34 9.49
CA PRO A 252 -13.30 0.58 8.06
C PRO A 252 -13.32 2.09 7.76
N ILE A 253 -12.50 2.52 6.80
CA ILE A 253 -12.42 3.91 6.34
C ILE A 253 -13.07 4.10 4.97
N PHE A 254 -13.06 3.06 4.13
CA PHE A 254 -13.63 3.10 2.79
C PHE A 254 -13.96 1.69 2.33
N GLU A 255 -15.04 1.53 1.56
CA GLU A 255 -15.47 0.24 1.01
C GLU A 255 -16.07 0.42 -0.38
N VAL A 256 -15.77 -0.52 -1.26
CA VAL A 256 -16.40 -0.67 -2.57
C VAL A 256 -16.96 -2.08 -2.67
N THR A 257 -18.28 -2.20 -2.74
CA THR A 257 -18.97 -3.48 -2.88
C THR A 257 -19.04 -3.93 -4.34
N THR A 258 -19.24 -5.23 -4.58
CA THR A 258 -19.42 -5.79 -5.93
C THR A 258 -20.57 -5.13 -6.68
N ASP A 259 -21.64 -4.74 -5.97
CA ASP A 259 -22.79 -4.02 -6.52
C ASP A 259 -22.41 -2.74 -7.28
N ALA A 260 -21.36 -2.04 -6.84
CA ALA A 260 -20.85 -0.86 -7.52
C ALA A 260 -20.35 -1.16 -8.95
N PHE A 261 -19.99 -2.41 -9.23
CA PHE A 261 -19.46 -2.88 -10.52
C PHE A 261 -20.50 -3.68 -11.33
N SER A 262 -21.31 -4.49 -10.66
CA SER A 262 -22.27 -5.41 -11.29
C SER A 262 -23.61 -4.75 -11.59
N ASN A 263 -24.05 -3.80 -10.77
CA ASN A 263 -25.35 -3.12 -10.87
C ASN A 263 -25.25 -1.74 -11.53
N VAL A 264 -24.56 -1.68 -12.68
CA VAL A 264 -24.40 -0.44 -13.44
C VAL A 264 -25.76 0.03 -13.98
N PRO A 265 -26.15 1.30 -13.79
CA PRO A 265 -27.40 1.85 -14.31
C PRO A 265 -27.56 1.53 -15.80
N GLN A 266 -28.68 0.93 -16.18
CA GLN A 266 -28.92 0.47 -17.54
C GLN A 266 -29.75 1.48 -18.32
N ASN A 267 -29.40 1.67 -19.60
CA ASN A 267 -30.30 2.33 -20.53
C ASN A 267 -31.48 1.39 -20.90
N SER A 268 -32.49 1.91 -21.60
CA SER A 268 -33.67 1.14 -22.00
C SER A 268 -33.38 -0.12 -22.83
N LYS A 269 -32.18 -0.22 -23.43
CA LYS A 269 -31.73 -1.37 -24.21
C LYS A 269 -30.85 -2.33 -23.40
N LYS A 270 -30.51 -1.99 -22.15
CA LYS A 270 -29.60 -2.74 -21.28
C LYS A 270 -28.23 -3.01 -21.92
N ASN A 271 -27.68 -2.02 -22.61
CA ASN A 271 -26.42 -2.18 -23.33
C ASN A 271 -25.17 -1.95 -22.47
N ASN A 272 -25.31 -1.49 -21.23
CA ASN A 272 -24.13 -1.17 -20.43
C ASN A 272 -23.53 -2.49 -19.93
N PRO A 273 -22.26 -2.77 -20.23
CA PRO A 273 -21.62 -4.02 -19.83
C PRO A 273 -21.58 -4.08 -18.30
N GLN A 274 -22.03 -5.20 -17.74
CA GLN A 274 -21.78 -5.51 -16.33
C GLN A 274 -20.31 -5.82 -16.16
N LYS A 275 -19.70 -5.23 -15.13
CA LYS A 275 -18.31 -5.52 -14.77
C LYS A 275 -18.30 -6.59 -13.70
N VAL A 276 -17.32 -7.47 -13.78
CA VAL A 276 -17.03 -8.45 -12.73
C VAL A 276 -16.05 -7.84 -11.74
N MET A 277 -16.17 -8.23 -10.47
CA MET A 277 -15.18 -7.92 -9.44
C MET A 277 -13.81 -8.44 -9.91
N LEU A 278 -12.76 -7.63 -9.70
CA LEU A 278 -11.39 -8.05 -10.02
C LEU A 278 -11.04 -9.34 -9.25
N GLU A 279 -10.33 -10.25 -9.89
CA GLU A 279 -10.00 -11.58 -9.33
C GLU A 279 -8.65 -11.59 -8.58
N GLU A 280 -7.89 -10.50 -8.73
CA GLU A 280 -6.53 -10.34 -8.19
C GLU A 280 -6.48 -9.14 -7.23
N PRO A 281 -5.80 -9.25 -6.07
CA PRO A 281 -5.65 -8.13 -5.17
C PRO A 281 -4.90 -6.98 -5.86
N MET A 282 -5.43 -5.77 -5.70
CA MET A 282 -4.79 -4.53 -6.11
C MET A 282 -3.43 -4.43 -5.41
N TYR A 283 -2.41 -4.04 -6.17
CA TYR A 283 -1.13 -3.65 -5.61
C TYR A 283 -1.33 -2.53 -4.56
N LEU A 284 -0.70 -2.65 -3.39
CA LEU A 284 -0.44 -1.49 -2.56
C LEU A 284 0.85 -0.82 -3.06
N ILE A 285 0.70 0.26 -3.81
CA ILE A 285 1.83 1.12 -4.17
C ILE A 285 2.05 2.12 -3.03
N TYR A 286 3.15 1.95 -2.32
CA TYR A 286 3.70 2.98 -1.44
C TYR A 286 4.58 3.88 -2.28
N ASN A 287 4.05 5.01 -2.70
CA ASN A 287 4.84 6.00 -3.42
C ASN A 287 5.67 6.81 -2.42
N VAL A 288 6.98 6.55 -2.37
CA VAL A 288 7.97 7.34 -1.61
C VAL A 288 8.74 8.30 -2.52
N ALA A 289 8.19 8.63 -3.70
CA ALA A 289 8.83 9.56 -4.62
C ALA A 289 8.81 10.99 -4.04
N LEU A 290 10.00 11.55 -3.85
CA LEU A 290 10.20 12.98 -3.66
C LEU A 290 10.53 13.60 -5.02
N SER A 291 9.78 14.62 -5.41
CA SER A 291 10.02 15.37 -6.64
C SER A 291 11.40 16.06 -6.59
N SER A 292 12.18 15.94 -7.66
CA SER A 292 13.49 16.62 -7.79
C SER A 292 13.37 18.15 -7.82
N SER A 293 12.15 18.70 -7.91
CA SER A 293 11.89 20.14 -7.89
C SER A 293 11.54 20.68 -6.49
N TRP A 294 11.38 19.81 -5.48
CA TRP A 294 10.94 20.19 -4.13
C TRP A 294 11.97 19.88 -3.02
N GLY A 295 13.15 19.35 -3.36
CA GLY A 295 14.20 19.02 -2.40
C GLY A 295 15.48 19.83 -2.60
N THR A 296 16.21 20.08 -1.50
CA THR A 296 17.61 20.51 -1.56
C THR A 296 18.41 19.53 -2.41
N THR A 297 19.32 20.05 -3.24
CA THR A 297 20.21 19.22 -4.06
C THR A 297 21.04 18.33 -3.13
N PRO A 298 20.90 16.99 -3.16
CA PRO A 298 21.74 16.13 -2.35
C PRO A 298 23.21 16.39 -2.73
N PRO A 299 24.16 16.24 -1.78
CA PRO A 299 25.57 16.55 -2.02
C PRO A 299 26.21 15.78 -3.20
N ASN A 300 25.52 14.78 -3.73
CA ASN A 300 25.92 13.97 -4.87
C ASN A 300 24.85 13.90 -5.99
N ALA A 301 24.26 15.03 -6.37
CA ALA A 301 23.29 15.10 -7.46
C ALA A 301 23.74 14.40 -8.76
N GLY A 302 22.83 13.62 -9.36
CA GLY A 302 23.11 12.78 -10.52
C GLY A 302 23.74 11.41 -10.20
N ARG A 303 23.92 11.08 -8.92
CA ARG A 303 24.32 9.74 -8.43
C ARG A 303 23.34 9.27 -7.34
N GLU A 304 23.34 7.98 -7.02
CA GLU A 304 22.52 7.44 -5.92
C GLU A 304 22.87 8.19 -4.62
N CYS A 305 21.91 8.86 -3.96
CA CYS A 305 22.09 9.56 -2.67
C CYS A 305 22.43 8.57 -1.55
N ARG A 306 23.69 8.14 -1.50
CA ARG A 306 24.24 7.15 -0.59
C ARG A 306 25.64 7.59 -0.20
N GLY A 307 25.88 7.67 1.11
CA GLY A 307 27.20 7.97 1.64
C GLY A 307 28.23 6.97 1.10
N ASP A 308 29.31 7.47 0.52
CA ASP A 308 30.40 6.65 -0.02
C ASP A 308 31.46 6.33 1.05
N GLY A 309 31.25 6.81 2.29
CA GLY A 309 32.16 6.63 3.41
C GLY A 309 33.34 7.61 3.44
N ASN A 310 33.48 8.49 2.45
CA ASN A 310 34.66 9.36 2.31
C ASN A 310 34.39 10.80 2.76
N ASP A 311 33.17 11.30 2.59
CA ASP A 311 32.77 12.64 3.03
C ASP A 311 31.81 12.56 4.23
N PRO A 312 32.25 12.96 5.45
CA PRO A 312 31.44 12.83 6.65
C PRO A 312 30.19 13.72 6.65
N VAL A 313 30.18 14.84 5.92
CA VAL A 313 29.02 15.74 5.83
C VAL A 313 28.01 15.18 4.84
N ALA A 314 28.48 14.70 3.68
CA ALA A 314 27.61 14.04 2.72
C ALA A 314 27.01 12.74 3.29
N ASN A 315 27.80 11.95 4.02
CA ASN A 315 27.33 10.74 4.71
C ASN A 315 26.27 11.10 5.75
N ALA A 316 26.51 12.09 6.62
CA ALA A 316 25.54 12.50 7.63
C ALA A 316 24.22 13.01 7.02
N ILE A 317 24.26 13.75 5.91
CA ILE A 317 23.07 14.22 5.19
C ILE A 317 22.32 13.05 4.54
N CYS A 318 23.04 12.13 3.90
CA CYS A 318 22.43 10.96 3.26
C CYS A 318 21.88 9.94 4.29
N ASP A 319 22.48 9.85 5.48
CA ASP A 319 22.10 8.94 6.56
C ASP A 319 20.99 9.52 7.47
N SER A 320 20.83 10.84 7.52
CA SER A 320 19.81 11.54 8.34
C SER A 320 18.48 11.76 7.63
N PHE A 321 18.43 11.61 6.30
CA PHE A 321 17.17 11.64 5.55
C PHE A 321 16.44 10.30 5.69
N PRO A 322 15.19 10.25 6.21
CA PRO A 322 14.45 9.02 6.37
C PRO A 322 13.90 8.57 5.00
N MET A 323 14.73 7.93 4.19
CA MET A 323 14.30 7.26 2.94
C MET A 323 13.78 5.83 3.17
N TYR A 324 13.45 5.47 4.41
CA TYR A 324 13.01 4.12 4.74
C TYR A 324 11.61 4.15 5.36
N MET A 325 10.63 3.70 4.60
CA MET A 325 9.39 3.20 5.17
C MET A 325 9.69 1.89 5.88
N LYS A 326 9.63 1.88 7.21
CA LYS A 326 9.82 0.67 8.00
C LYS A 326 8.51 -0.10 8.06
N ILE A 327 8.33 -1.04 7.14
CA ILE A 327 7.28 -2.05 7.26
C ILE A 327 7.77 -3.09 8.27
N ASP A 328 7.16 -3.12 9.46
CA ASP A 328 7.55 -4.07 10.50
C ASP A 328 7.16 -5.51 10.10
N TYR A 329 5.93 -5.67 9.62
CA TYR A 329 5.44 -6.92 9.04
C TYR A 329 4.37 -6.66 7.98
N ILE A 330 4.29 -7.54 6.99
CA ILE A 330 3.13 -7.67 6.10
C ILE A 330 2.51 -9.02 6.42
N ARG A 331 1.23 -9.05 6.77
CA ARG A 331 0.46 -10.29 6.88
C ARG A 331 -0.46 -10.36 5.69
N LEU A 332 -0.26 -11.39 4.87
CA LEU A 332 -1.18 -11.75 3.80
C LEU A 332 -1.97 -12.96 4.26
N TYR A 333 -3.28 -12.81 4.33
CA TYR A 333 -4.21 -13.92 4.55
C TYR A 333 -4.89 -14.20 3.22
N GLN A 334 -4.82 -15.46 2.80
CA GLN A 334 -5.56 -15.94 1.65
C GLN A 334 -6.31 -17.18 2.09
N ASP A 335 -7.63 -17.14 2.00
CA ASP A 335 -8.46 -18.30 2.26
C ASP A 335 -8.40 -19.22 1.03
N LEU A 336 -7.95 -20.45 1.25
CA LEU A 336 -7.85 -21.50 0.23
C LEU A 336 -8.82 -22.65 0.53
N GLY A 337 -9.82 -22.39 1.38
CA GLY A 337 -10.84 -23.35 1.74
C GLY A 337 -11.61 -23.84 0.52
N ASP A 338 -11.81 -25.16 0.43
CA ASP A 338 -12.71 -25.78 -0.54
C ASP A 338 -14.19 -25.56 -0.17
N ASP A 339 -14.47 -24.91 0.96
CA ASP A 339 -15.79 -24.59 1.52
C ASP A 339 -16.26 -23.17 1.21
N LEU A 340 -15.50 -22.41 0.43
CA LEU A 340 -15.90 -21.09 -0.05
C LEU A 340 -17.05 -21.19 -1.07
N PRO A 341 -17.93 -20.16 -1.14
CA PRO A 341 -18.91 -20.04 -2.21
C PRO A 341 -18.26 -20.18 -3.60
N ALA A 342 -18.97 -20.78 -4.55
CA ALA A 342 -18.43 -21.09 -5.88
C ALA A 342 -17.99 -19.84 -6.68
N ASP A 343 -18.47 -18.67 -6.29
CA ASP A 343 -18.15 -17.35 -6.83
C ASP A 343 -17.05 -16.61 -6.05
N SER A 344 -16.48 -17.22 -5.01
CA SER A 344 -15.32 -16.71 -4.27
C SER A 344 -14.04 -17.41 -4.76
N TYR A 345 -13.38 -16.81 -5.75
CA TYR A 345 -12.36 -17.48 -6.59
C TYR A 345 -10.96 -16.88 -6.48
N MET A 346 -10.47 -16.54 -5.28
CA MET A 346 -9.10 -15.99 -5.15
C MET A 346 -8.03 -16.88 -5.78
N GLN A 347 -7.34 -16.37 -6.80
CA GLN A 347 -6.24 -17.07 -7.47
C GLN A 347 -4.90 -16.72 -6.82
N VAL A 348 -4.02 -17.71 -6.65
CA VAL A 348 -2.64 -17.46 -6.18
C VAL A 348 -1.75 -17.16 -7.39
N GLY A 349 -1.21 -15.95 -7.48
CA GLY A 349 -0.24 -15.57 -8.50
C GLY A 349 -0.50 -14.19 -9.11
N CYS A 350 0.38 -13.75 -10.02
CA CYS A 350 0.33 -12.43 -10.67
C CYS A 350 -0.05 -12.50 -12.16
N ASP A 351 -0.48 -13.67 -12.65
CA ASP A 351 -0.76 -13.92 -14.08
C ASP A 351 -1.85 -15.02 -14.22
N PRO A 352 -3.09 -14.75 -13.78
CA PRO A 352 -4.16 -15.75 -13.81
C PRO A 352 -4.52 -16.13 -15.26
N ALA A 353 -4.94 -17.38 -15.48
CA ALA A 353 -5.25 -17.87 -16.83
C ALA A 353 -6.47 -17.14 -17.47
N SER A 354 -7.40 -16.65 -16.65
CA SER A 354 -8.55 -15.84 -17.07
C SER A 354 -8.12 -14.47 -17.61
N HIS A 355 -7.09 -13.88 -17.02
CA HIS A 355 -6.58 -12.53 -17.32
C HIS A 355 -5.05 -12.53 -17.28
N PRO A 356 -4.36 -12.94 -18.37
CA PRO A 356 -2.91 -13.07 -18.37
C PRO A 356 -2.23 -11.69 -18.37
N THR A 357 -2.05 -11.12 -17.17
CA THR A 357 -1.47 -9.81 -16.89
C THR A 357 -0.11 -9.62 -17.54
N LYS A 358 0.75 -10.65 -17.52
CA LYS A 358 2.07 -10.57 -18.17
C LYS A 358 1.93 -10.38 -19.68
N LYS A 359 1.05 -11.15 -20.31
CA LYS A 359 0.79 -11.07 -21.75
C LYS A 359 0.19 -9.71 -22.13
N TRP A 360 -0.66 -9.15 -21.26
CA TRP A 360 -1.25 -7.83 -21.46
C TRP A 360 -0.20 -6.73 -21.44
N ILE A 361 0.64 -6.68 -20.40
CA ILE A 361 1.73 -5.70 -20.26
C ILE A 361 2.72 -5.83 -21.42
N ASP A 362 3.13 -7.05 -21.76
CA ASP A 362 4.03 -7.32 -22.89
C ASP A 362 3.45 -6.79 -24.23
N ALA A 363 2.12 -6.79 -24.38
CA ALA A 363 1.42 -6.33 -25.59
C ALA A 363 1.12 -4.82 -25.63
N HIS A 364 1.20 -4.12 -24.49
CA HIS A 364 0.90 -2.69 -24.35
C HIS A 364 2.06 -1.96 -23.68
N ILE A 365 3.30 -2.41 -23.92
CA ILE A 365 4.48 -1.91 -23.20
C ILE A 365 4.68 -0.41 -23.36
N ASP A 366 4.26 0.15 -24.49
CA ASP A 366 4.25 1.57 -24.82
C ASP A 366 3.31 2.41 -23.93
N GLU A 367 2.33 1.81 -23.25
CA GLU A 367 1.52 2.47 -22.23
C GLU A 367 2.24 2.56 -20.87
N TYR A 368 3.28 1.75 -20.65
CA TYR A 368 4.00 1.62 -19.37
C TYR A 368 5.42 2.16 -19.41
N VAL A 369 5.89 2.62 -20.57
CA VAL A 369 7.23 3.19 -20.74
C VAL A 369 7.15 4.51 -21.48
N ASP A 370 7.95 5.47 -21.06
CA ASP A 370 8.22 6.70 -21.78
C ASP A 370 9.73 6.98 -21.78
N ASP A 371 10.14 8.12 -22.34
CA ASP A 371 11.55 8.51 -22.45
C ASP A 371 12.23 8.67 -21.07
N ASP A 372 11.47 8.98 -20.02
CA ASP A 372 11.94 9.20 -18.66
C ASP A 372 11.79 7.94 -17.77
N ASN A 373 10.91 7.01 -18.14
CA ASN A 373 10.55 5.80 -17.39
C ASN A 373 10.64 4.53 -18.25
N THR A 374 11.86 4.22 -18.69
CA THR A 374 12.12 3.01 -19.49
C THR A 374 11.93 1.73 -18.67
N TRP A 375 11.34 0.69 -19.26
CA TRP A 375 11.36 -0.67 -18.72
C TRP A 375 12.82 -1.14 -18.49
N LYS A 376 13.16 -1.47 -17.25
CA LYS A 376 14.48 -2.01 -16.87
C LYS A 376 14.30 -3.29 -16.08
N GLU A 377 14.85 -4.37 -16.62
CA GLU A 377 14.89 -5.66 -15.94
C GLU A 377 15.81 -5.59 -14.71
N VAL A 378 15.24 -5.81 -13.52
CA VAL A 378 16.00 -5.75 -12.26
C VAL A 378 16.59 -7.12 -11.95
N SER A 379 17.92 -7.20 -11.99
CA SER A 379 18.70 -8.38 -11.58
C SER A 379 19.49 -8.08 -10.31
N GLY A 380 19.04 -8.62 -9.18
CA GLY A 380 19.64 -8.40 -7.86
C GLY A 380 19.14 -7.11 -7.18
N LYS A 381 19.92 -6.60 -6.21
CA LYS A 381 19.70 -5.40 -5.40
C LYS A 381 18.69 -5.50 -4.25
N ALA A 382 18.11 -6.66 -3.96
CA ALA A 382 17.40 -6.85 -2.70
C ALA A 382 18.35 -6.71 -1.50
N PHE A 383 17.83 -6.27 -0.35
CA PHE A 383 18.57 -6.28 0.89
C PHE A 383 18.91 -7.71 1.31
N CYS A 384 20.13 -7.89 1.81
CA CYS A 384 20.61 -9.15 2.34
C CYS A 384 21.57 -8.94 3.50
N THR A 385 21.67 -9.97 4.32
CA THR A 385 22.62 -10.09 5.43
C THR A 385 23.65 -11.19 5.18
N LYS A 386 23.26 -12.22 4.40
CA LYS A 386 24.07 -13.37 4.03
C LYS A 386 23.79 -13.81 2.60
N ASP A 387 24.74 -14.52 1.98
CA ASP A 387 24.61 -15.01 0.60
C ASP A 387 23.33 -15.82 0.36
N ASN A 388 22.87 -16.55 1.38
CA ASN A 388 21.66 -17.37 1.28
C ASN A 388 20.38 -16.55 1.03
N ASP A 389 20.38 -15.25 1.35
CA ASP A 389 19.25 -14.36 1.11
C ASP A 389 19.10 -14.00 -0.39
N CYS A 390 20.12 -14.33 -1.19
CA CYS A 390 20.31 -13.95 -2.59
C CYS A 390 20.44 -15.16 -3.52
N THR A 391 20.10 -16.35 -3.04
CA THR A 391 20.22 -17.57 -3.84
C THR A 391 19.02 -18.45 -3.65
N ILE A 392 18.68 -19.21 -4.70
CA ILE A 392 17.75 -20.33 -4.57
C ILE A 392 18.45 -21.37 -3.69
N GLY A 393 17.97 -21.54 -2.46
CA GLY A 393 18.50 -22.57 -1.56
C GLY A 393 18.20 -23.97 -2.13
N GLY A 394 19.19 -24.87 -2.06
CA GLY A 394 19.03 -26.26 -2.50
C GLY A 394 20.33 -26.89 -3.02
N ASN A 395 20.38 -28.21 -3.01
CA ASN A 395 21.44 -28.98 -3.65
C ASN A 395 20.95 -29.46 -5.01
N VAL A 396 21.66 -29.11 -6.08
CA VAL A 396 21.45 -29.76 -7.39
C VAL A 396 22.53 -30.82 -7.53
N GLY A 397 22.20 -32.05 -7.13
CA GLY A 397 23.19 -33.12 -6.97
C GLY A 397 24.10 -32.87 -5.76
N THR A 398 25.43 -32.89 -5.94
CA THR A 398 26.42 -32.70 -4.87
C THR A 398 26.89 -31.25 -4.69
N THR A 399 26.32 -30.30 -5.44
CA THR A 399 26.77 -28.90 -5.45
C THR A 399 25.62 -27.97 -5.10
N ALA A 400 25.85 -27.07 -4.15
CA ALA A 400 24.90 -26.01 -3.81
C ALA A 400 24.80 -25.04 -4.98
N LEU A 401 23.59 -24.87 -5.54
CA LEU A 401 23.36 -23.92 -6.62
C LEU A 401 23.38 -22.50 -6.02
N LYS A 402 24.37 -21.69 -6.42
CA LYS A 402 24.52 -20.31 -5.98
C LYS A 402 24.15 -19.33 -7.09
N THR A 403 22.92 -18.85 -7.09
CA THR A 403 22.38 -17.94 -8.10
C THR A 403 22.70 -16.47 -7.81
N GLY A 404 23.02 -16.13 -6.57
CA GLY A 404 23.54 -14.82 -6.18
C GLY A 404 24.30 -14.83 -4.85
N LYS A 405 24.84 -13.66 -4.48
CA LYS A 405 25.64 -13.42 -3.28
C LYS A 405 25.25 -12.10 -2.62
N CYS A 406 25.50 -11.99 -1.33
CA CYS A 406 25.28 -10.75 -0.59
C CYS A 406 26.56 -9.90 -0.58
N VAL A 407 26.54 -8.80 -1.32
CA VAL A 407 27.67 -7.87 -1.45
C VAL A 407 27.22 -6.50 -0.97
N LYS A 408 27.89 -5.96 0.06
CA LYS A 408 27.53 -4.66 0.67
C LYS A 408 26.04 -4.58 1.07
N SER A 409 25.54 -5.65 1.69
CA SER A 409 24.14 -5.79 2.11
C SER A 409 23.13 -5.72 0.95
N ARG A 410 23.56 -6.07 -0.27
CA ARG A 410 22.72 -6.16 -1.47
C ARG A 410 22.96 -7.45 -2.25
N CYS A 411 21.90 -8.03 -2.79
CA CYS A 411 22.00 -9.21 -3.64
C CYS A 411 22.66 -8.87 -4.97
N GLN A 412 23.66 -9.65 -5.35
CA GLN A 412 24.31 -9.58 -6.65
C GLN A 412 24.21 -10.95 -7.32
N CYS A 413 23.57 -11.00 -8.49
CA CYS A 413 23.37 -12.25 -9.20
C CYS A 413 24.71 -12.73 -9.77
N THR A 414 25.02 -14.02 -9.57
CA THR A 414 26.28 -14.62 -10.01
C THR A 414 26.37 -14.63 -11.54
N TYR A 415 25.23 -14.80 -12.21
CA TYR A 415 25.10 -14.75 -13.67
C TYR A 415 23.86 -13.95 -14.04
N SER A 416 24.00 -12.65 -14.22
CA SER A 416 22.90 -11.71 -14.49
C SER A 416 22.17 -11.95 -15.82
N THR A 417 22.72 -12.79 -16.70
CA THR A 417 22.08 -13.21 -17.96
C THR A 417 21.27 -14.50 -17.84
N SER A 418 21.37 -15.19 -16.70
CA SER A 418 20.67 -16.46 -16.43
C SER A 418 19.78 -16.38 -15.21
N TRP A 419 20.07 -15.44 -14.29
CA TRP A 419 19.34 -15.22 -13.07
C TRP A 419 19.01 -13.74 -12.91
N GLY A 420 17.74 -13.46 -12.67
CA GLY A 420 17.20 -12.14 -12.44
C GLY A 420 16.28 -12.11 -11.23
N GLY A 421 15.52 -11.03 -11.11
CA GLY A 421 14.72 -10.72 -9.94
C GLY A 421 15.56 -10.15 -8.79
N PRO A 422 14.94 -9.48 -7.79
CA PRO A 422 15.65 -8.74 -6.75
C PRO A 422 16.60 -9.59 -5.89
N ARG A 423 16.24 -10.86 -5.66
CA ARG A 423 17.03 -11.83 -4.88
C ARG A 423 17.78 -12.85 -5.75
N CYS A 424 17.84 -12.67 -7.08
CA CYS A 424 18.51 -13.59 -8.01
C CYS A 424 17.91 -15.00 -8.01
N THR A 425 16.60 -15.11 -7.76
CA THR A 425 15.88 -16.38 -7.65
C THR A 425 15.04 -16.71 -8.89
N THR A 426 15.03 -15.84 -9.88
CA THR A 426 14.24 -16.02 -11.11
C THR A 426 15.17 -16.41 -12.25
N ALA A 427 14.89 -17.52 -12.94
CA ALA A 427 15.64 -17.87 -14.15
C ALA A 427 15.19 -16.96 -15.32
N LEU A 428 16.14 -16.31 -15.99
CA LEU A 428 15.84 -15.50 -17.17
C LEU A 428 15.78 -16.41 -18.39
N ALA A 429 14.60 -16.54 -19.00
CA ALA A 429 14.46 -17.25 -20.27
C ALA A 429 15.11 -16.41 -21.37
N GLY A 430 16.15 -16.95 -22.01
CA GLY A 430 16.87 -16.26 -23.08
C GLY A 430 15.93 -15.81 -24.20
N SER A 431 16.00 -14.52 -24.54
CA SER A 431 15.27 -13.92 -25.65
C SER A 431 15.52 -14.68 -26.96
N THR A 432 14.56 -15.50 -27.34
CA THR A 432 14.41 -15.95 -28.73
C THR A 432 12.95 -15.80 -29.11
N SER A 433 12.75 -15.06 -30.19
CA SER A 433 11.49 -14.75 -30.86
C SER A 433 10.49 -15.91 -30.88
N THR A 434 9.24 -15.58 -30.58
CA THR A 434 7.98 -16.18 -31.04
C THR A 434 7.96 -17.69 -31.34
N SER A 435 7.10 -18.37 -30.58
CA SER A 435 6.58 -19.74 -30.79
C SER A 435 7.41 -20.85 -30.14
N ALA A 436 7.13 -21.14 -28.87
CA ALA A 436 7.49 -22.44 -28.29
C ALA A 436 6.37 -22.93 -27.36
N SER A 437 5.80 -24.06 -27.77
CA SER A 437 4.85 -24.91 -27.06
C SER A 437 5.28 -25.24 -25.62
N SER A 438 4.29 -25.66 -24.83
CA SER A 438 4.24 -26.03 -23.40
C SER A 438 5.34 -26.92 -22.79
N LEU A 439 6.48 -27.16 -23.44
CA LEU A 439 7.59 -27.96 -22.92
C LEU A 439 8.75 -27.16 -22.31
N SER A 440 8.79 -25.82 -22.43
CA SER A 440 9.95 -25.03 -21.99
C SER A 440 9.95 -24.64 -20.50
N SER A 441 8.84 -24.81 -19.78
CA SER A 441 8.72 -24.37 -18.38
C SER A 441 9.48 -25.21 -17.34
N ARG A 442 10.24 -26.23 -17.74
CA ARG A 442 10.96 -27.12 -16.80
C ARG A 442 12.35 -27.60 -17.26
N ALA A 443 13.10 -26.81 -18.02
CA ALA A 443 14.47 -27.19 -18.40
C ALA A 443 15.52 -26.38 -17.63
N TYR A 444 16.10 -26.98 -16.58
CA TYR A 444 17.34 -26.49 -15.97
C TYR A 444 18.53 -26.98 -16.80
N GLY A 445 19.27 -26.05 -17.42
CA GLY A 445 20.51 -26.37 -18.14
C GLY A 445 21.26 -25.13 -18.62
N PRO A 446 22.58 -25.24 -18.86
CA PRO A 446 23.38 -24.14 -19.38
C PRO A 446 22.85 -23.67 -20.76
N PRO A 447 23.04 -22.39 -21.11
CA PRO A 447 22.50 -21.80 -22.33
C PRO A 447 22.83 -22.67 -23.55
N MET A 448 21.85 -22.90 -24.44
CA MET A 448 21.98 -23.83 -25.58
C MET A 448 23.25 -23.61 -26.41
N GLY A 449 23.70 -22.36 -26.58
CA GLY A 449 24.95 -22.05 -27.29
C GLY A 449 26.20 -22.63 -26.63
N LEU A 450 26.27 -22.64 -25.30
CA LEU A 450 27.37 -23.27 -24.55
C LEU A 450 27.33 -24.79 -24.69
N SER A 451 26.13 -25.38 -24.60
CA SER A 451 25.92 -26.82 -24.77
C SER A 451 26.28 -27.29 -26.19
N LEU A 452 25.92 -26.51 -27.22
CA LEU A 452 26.30 -26.77 -28.61
C LEU A 452 27.81 -26.58 -28.84
N GLY A 453 28.43 -25.59 -28.21
CA GLY A 453 29.89 -25.39 -28.24
C GLY A 453 30.65 -26.56 -27.62
N ILE A 454 30.22 -27.03 -26.44
CA ILE A 454 30.80 -28.19 -25.77
C ILE A 454 30.59 -29.47 -26.60
N ALA A 455 29.39 -29.67 -27.16
CA ALA A 455 29.13 -30.79 -28.06
C ALA A 455 30.03 -30.76 -29.30
N GLY A 456 30.24 -29.58 -29.90
CA GLY A 456 31.16 -29.39 -31.01
C GLY A 456 32.61 -29.72 -30.65
N ILE A 457 33.07 -29.32 -29.46
CA ILE A 457 34.41 -29.66 -28.96
C ILE A 457 34.54 -31.18 -28.72
N ILE A 458 33.53 -31.82 -28.14
CA ILE A 458 33.54 -33.28 -27.90
C ILE A 458 33.58 -34.04 -29.22
N VAL A 459 32.78 -33.62 -30.21
CA VAL A 459 32.77 -34.23 -31.55
C VAL A 459 34.14 -34.04 -32.22
N PHE A 460 34.71 -32.83 -32.15
CA PHE A 460 36.03 -32.54 -32.71
C PHE A 460 37.15 -33.37 -32.05
N LEU A 461 37.15 -33.46 -30.72
CA LEU A 461 38.10 -34.30 -29.98
C LEU A 461 37.92 -35.80 -30.27
N SER A 462 36.67 -36.24 -30.48
CA SER A 462 36.38 -37.62 -30.89
C SER A 462 36.90 -37.91 -32.30
N PHE A 463 36.75 -36.97 -33.25
CA PHE A 463 37.35 -37.09 -34.58
C PHE A 463 38.88 -37.13 -34.52
N ILE A 464 39.52 -36.29 -33.69
CA ILE A 464 40.97 -36.34 -33.48
C ILE A 464 41.39 -37.68 -32.87
N SER A 465 40.67 -38.17 -31.87
CA SER A 465 40.96 -39.46 -31.22
C SER A 465 40.86 -40.62 -32.21
N VAL A 466 39.79 -40.66 -33.02
CA VAL A 466 39.59 -41.68 -34.06
C VAL A 466 40.64 -41.55 -35.17
N TYR A 467 41.01 -40.33 -35.57
CA TYR A 467 42.07 -40.11 -36.56
C TYR A 467 43.44 -40.56 -36.06
N MET A 468 43.78 -40.26 -34.80
CA MET A 468 45.02 -40.70 -34.16
C MET A 468 45.03 -42.23 -33.97
N ALA A 469 43.89 -42.84 -33.62
CA ALA A 469 43.74 -44.29 -33.57
C ALA A 469 43.91 -44.93 -34.95
N MET A 470 43.37 -44.34 -36.03
CA MET A 470 43.60 -44.82 -37.39
C MET A 470 45.07 -44.71 -37.81
N ILE A 471 45.79 -43.66 -37.39
CA ILE A 471 47.23 -43.54 -37.61
C ILE A 471 48.00 -44.60 -36.82
N ALA A 472 47.62 -44.85 -35.57
CA ALA A 472 48.22 -45.89 -34.74
C ALA A 472 47.98 -47.30 -35.33
N VAL A 473 46.75 -47.60 -35.77
CA VAL A 473 46.40 -48.85 -36.45
C VAL A 473 47.11 -48.97 -37.80
N LYS A 474 47.29 -47.89 -38.57
CA LYS A 474 48.13 -47.91 -39.78
C LYS A 474 49.60 -48.18 -39.47
N LYS A 475 50.13 -47.65 -38.35
CA LYS A 475 51.50 -47.95 -37.89
C LYS A 475 51.64 -49.40 -37.41
N GLU A 476 50.65 -49.94 -36.70
CA GLU A 476 50.63 -51.35 -36.27
C GLU A 476 50.40 -52.31 -37.45
N ALA A 477 49.53 -51.98 -38.40
CA ALA A 477 49.32 -52.76 -39.62
C ALA A 477 50.57 -52.76 -40.52
N ALA A 478 51.30 -51.64 -40.59
CA ALA A 478 52.60 -51.55 -41.27
C ALA A 478 53.71 -52.31 -40.52
N ALA A 479 53.61 -52.44 -39.19
CA ALA A 479 54.50 -53.27 -38.39
C ALA A 479 54.19 -54.77 -38.58
N LEU A 480 52.91 -55.16 -38.62
CA LEU A 480 52.43 -56.53 -38.85
C LEU A 480 52.66 -57.04 -40.28
N THR A 481 52.69 -56.15 -41.29
CA THR A 481 53.14 -56.52 -42.66
C THR A 481 54.65 -56.71 -42.76
N LYS A 482 55.43 -56.24 -41.78
CA LYS A 482 56.86 -56.59 -41.65
C LYS A 482 57.10 -57.91 -40.92
N THR A 483 56.15 -58.39 -40.12
CA THR A 483 56.29 -59.65 -39.35
C THR A 483 55.74 -60.88 -40.07
N ASN A 484 54.83 -60.72 -41.05
CA ASN A 484 54.32 -61.84 -41.87
C ASN A 484 55.16 -62.19 -43.12
N ALA A 485 56.39 -61.66 -43.23
CA ALA A 485 57.37 -62.07 -44.24
C ALA A 485 58.45 -63.03 -43.70
N GLN A 486 58.37 -63.45 -42.44
CA GLN A 486 59.30 -64.44 -41.85
C GLN A 486 58.51 -65.45 -41.00
N GLY A 487 58.08 -66.54 -41.64
CA GLY A 487 57.34 -67.60 -40.96
C GLY A 487 57.00 -68.79 -41.85
N LYS A 488 57.96 -69.26 -42.67
CA LYS A 488 57.92 -70.60 -43.28
C LYS A 488 59.15 -71.38 -42.81
N MET A 489 58.92 -72.65 -42.48
CA MET A 489 59.83 -73.66 -41.87
C MET A 489 59.93 -73.51 -40.35
N ALA A 490 59.72 -74.50 -39.48
CA ALA A 490 59.41 -75.94 -39.50
C ALA A 490 58.95 -76.25 -38.04
N GLY A 491 58.29 -77.32 -37.61
CA GLY A 491 57.78 -78.57 -38.16
C GLY A 491 57.18 -79.37 -36.98
N SER A 492 56.30 -80.32 -37.30
CA SER A 492 56.03 -81.61 -36.61
C SER A 492 55.97 -81.67 -35.07
N MET A 493 54.80 -82.00 -34.49
CA MET A 493 54.42 -83.36 -34.01
C MET A 493 53.25 -83.32 -32.99
N VAL A 494 52.13 -83.96 -33.36
CA VAL A 494 51.35 -84.97 -32.59
C VAL A 494 50.46 -84.56 -31.39
N ASP A 495 49.18 -84.94 -31.55
CA ASP A 495 48.11 -85.34 -30.59
C ASP A 495 47.56 -84.37 -29.53
N GLU A 496 46.31 -84.45 -29.07
CA GLU A 496 45.01 -85.00 -29.48
C GLU A 496 44.04 -84.57 -28.34
N ASN A 497 42.76 -84.31 -28.65
CA ASN A 497 41.63 -84.11 -27.71
C ASN A 497 41.68 -82.84 -26.82
N GLY A 498 40.62 -82.04 -26.65
CA GLY A 498 39.22 -82.11 -27.01
C GLY A 498 38.43 -81.27 -25.99
N LEU A 499 37.34 -80.61 -26.45
CA LEU A 499 36.13 -80.26 -25.66
C LEU A 499 36.28 -79.25 -24.49
N ASN A 500 35.35 -78.38 -24.12
CA ASN A 500 34.09 -77.86 -24.66
C ASN A 500 33.61 -76.76 -23.67
N HIS A 501 32.67 -75.92 -24.13
CA HIS A 501 31.67 -75.17 -23.35
C HIS A 501 32.10 -74.02 -22.40
N SER A 502 31.70 -72.75 -22.62
CA SER A 502 30.35 -72.13 -22.47
C SER A 502 29.99 -71.86 -20.99
N THR A 503 29.22 -70.87 -20.57
CA THR A 503 28.31 -69.88 -21.19
C THR A 503 27.82 -68.96 -20.06
N ASN A 504 27.39 -67.74 -20.43
CA ASN A 504 26.23 -66.99 -19.92
C ASN A 504 26.00 -66.84 -18.40
N GLN A 505 25.75 -65.61 -17.96
CA GLN A 505 24.36 -65.13 -17.71
C GLN A 505 24.34 -63.66 -17.23
N ARG A 506 23.51 -62.86 -17.92
CA ARG A 506 22.72 -61.72 -17.41
C ARG A 506 21.28 -62.25 -17.16
N PRO A 507 20.25 -61.47 -16.75
CA PRO A 507 20.14 -60.14 -16.10
C PRO A 507 19.13 -60.15 -14.91
N LYS A 508 18.81 -59.00 -14.30
CA LYS A 508 17.41 -58.50 -14.16
C LYS A 508 17.31 -57.17 -13.40
N ASP A 509 16.33 -56.39 -13.86
CA ASP A 509 15.89 -55.06 -13.43
C ASP A 509 15.22 -55.04 -12.04
N ASN A 510 15.18 -53.86 -11.40
CA ASN A 510 14.01 -53.38 -10.65
C ASN A 510 14.16 -51.90 -10.22
N TYR A 511 13.12 -51.10 -10.49
CA TYR A 511 12.92 -49.73 -9.99
C TYR A 511 11.92 -49.73 -8.81
N SER A 512 12.08 -48.83 -7.82
CA SER A 512 10.97 -48.02 -7.24
C SER A 512 11.47 -46.88 -6.34
N GLN A 513 10.95 -45.67 -6.62
CA GLN A 513 10.54 -44.54 -5.75
C GLN A 513 11.34 -44.14 -4.49
N ASN A 514 11.63 -42.82 -4.36
CA ASN A 514 11.09 -41.99 -3.28
C ASN A 514 11.38 -40.48 -3.46
N PHE A 515 10.42 -39.69 -2.96
CA PHE A 515 10.33 -38.25 -2.71
C PHE A 515 11.64 -37.50 -2.42
N VAL A 516 11.78 -36.27 -2.96
CA VAL A 516 11.37 -34.99 -2.33
C VAL A 516 10.92 -34.04 -3.44
#